data_AF-A0A970RF30-F1
#
_entry.id   AF-A0A970RF30-F1
#
_cell.length_a   1.000
_cell.length_b   1.000
_cell.length_c   1.000
_cell.angle_alpha   90.00
_cell.angle_beta   90.00
_cell.angle_gamma   90.00
#
_symmetry.space_group_name_H-M   'P 1'
#
loop_
_entity.id
_entity.type
_entity.pdbx_description
1 polymer ?
#
loop_
_entity_poly.entity_id
_entity_poly.type
_entity_poly.pdbx_seq_one_letter_code
_entity_poly.pdbx_strand_id
1 'polypeptide(L)' 'MAALYVMIPVAMIIVALAIWLFFWAVDNGQYEDLDGPAHSILFDDEDPMHTAGMKHRSTQNSTTEEQ' A
#
# COMPACT_ATOMS: atom_id res chain seq x y z
N MET A 1 33.78 18.67 33.04
CA MET A 1 33.41 17.25 33.25
C MET A 1 31.96 17.16 33.78
N ALA A 2 30.96 17.50 32.95
CA ALA A 2 29.55 17.54 33.39
C ALA A 2 28.58 17.03 32.30
N ALA A 3 28.94 17.18 31.02
CA ALA A 3 28.09 16.77 29.89
C ALA A 3 27.73 15.27 29.90
N LEU A 4 28.65 14.39 30.31
CA LEU A 4 28.41 12.94 30.37
C LEU A 4 27.26 12.59 31.33
N TYR A 5 27.13 13.29 32.45
CA TYR A 5 26.05 13.05 33.42
C TYR A 5 24.67 13.43 32.88
N VAL A 6 24.59 14.31 31.88
CA VAL A 6 23.34 14.67 31.22
C VAL A 6 23.09 13.79 30.00
N MET A 7 24.14 13.46 29.24
CA MET A 7 23.99 12.68 28.01
C MET A 7 23.64 11.21 28.25
N ILE A 8 24.17 10.58 29.29
CA ILE A 8 23.84 9.18 29.63
C ILE A 8 22.33 9.00 29.89
N PRO A 9 21.68 9.76 30.79
CA PRO A 9 20.24 9.59 31.02
C PRO A 9 19.40 10.00 29.82
N VAL A 10 19.79 11.04 29.07
CA VAL A 10 19.08 11.44 27.84
C VAL A 10 19.12 10.32 26.81
N ALA A 11 20.28 9.70 26.58
CA ALA A 11 20.40 8.57 25.66
C ALA A 11 19.55 7.37 26.12
N MET A 12 19.54 7.06 27.42
CA MET A 12 18.70 6.00 27.98
C MET A 12 17.20 6.24 27.73
N ILE A 13 16.73 7.49 27.88
CA ILE A 13 15.34 7.86 27.61
C ILE A 13 15.02 7.68 26.12
N ILE A 14 15.90 8.14 25.23
CA ILE A 14 15.70 8.02 23.78
C ILE A 14 15.63 6.54 23.37
N VAL A 15 16.52 5.70 23.88
CA VAL A 15 16.51 4.25 23.60
C VAL A 15 15.23 3.61 24.13
N ALA A 16 14.81 3.94 25.35
CA ALA A 16 13.57 3.42 25.92
C ALA A 16 12.33 3.82 25.09
N LEU A 17 12.26 5.08 24.63
CA LEU A 17 11.20 5.57 23.76
C LEU A 17 11.20 4.86 22.40
N ALA A 18 12.39 4.65 21.80
CA ALA A 18 12.51 3.95 20.54
C ALA A 18 12.03 2.49 20.65
N ILE A 19 12.41 1.78 21.71
CA ILE A 19 11.95 0.41 21.97
C ILE A 19 10.43 0.39 22.17
N TRP A 20 9.89 1.31 22.98
CA TRP A 20 8.45 1.39 23.21
C TRP A 20 7.66 1.64 21.93
N LEU A 21 8.10 2.59 21.10
CA LEU A 21 7.47 2.87 19.80
C LEU A 21 7.57 1.70 18.83
N PHE A 22 8.70 0.98 18.84
CA PHE A 22 8.89 -0.21 18.01
C PHE A 22 7.86 -1.29 18.36
N PHE A 23 7.70 -1.61 19.64
CA PHE A 23 6.69 -2.60 20.06
C PHE A 23 5.27 -2.13 19.75
N TRP A 24 4.95 -0.86 19.97
CA TRP A 24 3.65 -0.31 19.59
C TRP A 24 3.36 -0.42 18.09
N ALA A 25 4.35 -0.17 17.23
CA ALA A 25 4.21 -0.30 15.78
C ALA A 25 4.04 -1.76 15.33
N VAL A 26 4.72 -2.70 16.00
CA VAL A 26 4.57 -4.15 15.76
C VAL A 26 3.18 -4.62 16.14
N ASP A 27 2.66 -4.21 17.30
CA ASP A 27 1.33 -4.58 17.77
C ASP A 27 0.21 -3.96 16.92
N ASN A 28 0.45 -2.83 16.25
CA ASN A 28 -0.53 -2.17 15.37
C ASN A 28 -0.81 -2.90 14.05
N GLY A 29 -0.27 -4.10 13.83
CA GLY A 29 -0.74 -4.98 12.77
C GLY A 29 -0.51 -4.48 11.33
N GLN A 30 0.42 -3.54 11.09
CA GLN A 30 0.71 -2.99 9.76
C GLN A 30 1.24 -4.03 8.73
N TYR A 31 1.35 -5.29 9.12
CA TYR A 31 1.68 -6.39 8.22
C TYR A 31 0.46 -7.06 7.59
N GLU A 32 -0.75 -6.76 8.05
CA GLU A 32 -1.99 -7.35 7.52
C GLU A 32 -2.39 -6.75 6.15
N ASP A 33 -1.92 -5.54 5.84
CA ASP A 33 -2.23 -4.82 4.58
C ASP A 33 -1.14 -4.97 3.49
N LEU A 34 -0.11 -5.80 3.72
CA LEU A 34 0.89 -6.14 2.70
C LEU A 34 0.39 -7.22 1.71
N ASP A 35 -0.72 -7.88 2.00
CA ASP A 35 -1.36 -8.88 1.13
C ASP A 35 -2.29 -8.23 0.06
N GLY A 36 -2.56 -6.93 0.15
CA GLY A 36 -3.55 -6.24 -0.68
C GLY A 36 -3.24 -6.11 -2.18
N PRO A 37 -2.02 -5.74 -2.63
CA PRO A 37 -1.79 -5.42 -4.06
C PRO A 37 -1.32 -6.59 -4.92
N ALA A 38 -0.79 -7.66 -4.32
CA ALA A 38 -0.19 -8.77 -5.08
C ALA A 38 -1.26 -9.71 -5.67
N HIS A 39 -2.45 -9.75 -5.07
CA HIS A 39 -3.53 -10.63 -5.52
C HIS A 39 -4.44 -9.99 -6.58
N SER A 40 -4.50 -8.67 -6.70
CA SER A 40 -5.31 -8.03 -7.74
C SER A 40 -4.70 -8.19 -9.14
N ILE A 41 -3.36 -8.20 -9.25
CA ILE A 41 -2.70 -8.24 -10.57
C ILE A 41 -2.78 -9.61 -11.27
N LEU A 42 -3.11 -10.68 -10.55
CA LEU A 42 -3.23 -12.03 -11.10
C LEU A 42 -4.69 -12.44 -11.39
N PHE A 43 -5.67 -11.66 -10.91
CA PHE A 43 -7.11 -11.96 -11.05
C PHE A 43 -7.93 -10.82 -11.71
N ASP A 44 -7.28 -9.73 -12.17
CA ASP A 44 -7.92 -8.64 -12.93
C ASP A 44 -8.54 -9.10 -14.28
N ASP A 45 -8.23 -10.31 -14.75
CA ASP A 45 -8.78 -10.87 -15.99
C ASP A 45 -10.23 -11.40 -15.85
N GLU A 46 -10.76 -11.49 -14.62
CA GLU A 46 -12.11 -12.01 -14.33
C GLU A 46 -13.14 -10.93 -13.93
N ASP A 47 -12.87 -9.64 -14.14
CA ASP A 47 -13.86 -8.58 -13.86
C ASP A 47 -14.90 -8.46 -15.01
N PRO A 48 -16.17 -8.86 -14.80
CA PRO A 48 -17.23 -8.69 -15.79
C PRO A 48 -17.52 -7.21 -16.11
N MET A 49 -17.12 -6.24 -15.27
CA MET A 49 -17.27 -4.80 -15.56
C MET A 49 -16.35 -4.32 -16.68
N HIS A 50 -15.22 -5.00 -16.97
CA HIS A 50 -14.34 -4.62 -18.08
C HIS A 50 -14.93 -4.93 -19.47
N THR A 51 -15.98 -5.75 -19.53
CA THR A 51 -16.72 -6.04 -20.77
C THR A 51 -17.61 -4.86 -21.22
N ALA A 52 -17.95 -3.93 -20.31
CA ALA A 52 -18.75 -2.75 -20.65
C ALA A 52 -18.00 -1.78 -21.60
N GLY A 53 -16.66 -1.72 -21.50
CA GLY A 53 -15.82 -0.91 -22.39
C GLY A 53 -15.65 -1.47 -23.80
N MET A 54 -15.80 -2.79 -23.99
CA MET A 54 -15.68 -3.43 -25.30
C MET A 54 -16.95 -3.37 -26.14
N LYS A 55 -18.13 -3.20 -25.52
CA LYS A 55 -19.41 -3.16 -26.25
C LYS A 55 -19.59 -1.90 -27.11
N HIS A 56 -18.87 -0.81 -26.81
CA HIS A 56 -18.98 0.45 -27.56
C HIS A 56 -18.07 0.55 -28.79
N ARG A 57 -17.10 -0.35 -28.95
CA ARG A 57 -16.13 -0.27 -30.06
C ARG A 57 -16.47 -1.16 -31.26
N SER A 58 -17.43 -2.09 -31.10
CA SER A 58 -17.91 -2.95 -32.19
C SER A 58 -19.09 -2.38 -32.98
N THR A 59 -19.80 -1.35 -32.49
CA THR A 59 -20.93 -0.73 -33.20
C THR A 59 -20.54 0.48 -34.05
N GLN A 60 -19.30 0.99 -33.94
CA GLN A 60 -18.86 2.18 -34.69
C GLN A 60 -18.13 1.85 -36.00
N ASN A 61 -17.64 0.62 -36.18
CA ASN A 61 -16.84 0.25 -37.36
C ASN A 61 -17.68 -0.33 -38.53
N SER A 62 -19.01 -0.31 -38.45
CA SER A 62 -19.90 -0.84 -39.50
C SER A 62 -20.76 0.24 -40.20
N THR A 63 -20.35 1.51 -40.16
CA THR A 63 -21.06 2.62 -40.85
C THR A 63 -20.16 3.45 -41.78
N THR A 64 -18.97 2.94 -42.11
CA THR A 64 -18.07 3.58 -43.08
C THR A 64 -17.71 2.61 -44.21
N GLU A 65 -18.71 1.99 -44.84
CA GLU A 65 -18.55 1.29 -46.14
C GLU A 65 -19.74 1.53 -47.09
N GLU A 66 -20.43 2.67 -46.96
CA GLU A 66 -21.30 3.17 -48.04
C GLU A 66 -20.83 4.57 -48.46
N GLN A 67 -19.84 4.57 -49.36
CA GLN A 67 -19.71 5.49 -50.49
C GLN A 67 -18.61 5.03 -51.45
#